data_AF-A0A9D9G177-F1
#
_entry.id   AF-A0A9D9G177-F1
#
_cell.length_a   1.000
_cell.length_b   1.000
_cell.length_c   1.000
_cell.angle_alpha   90.00
_cell.angle_beta   90.00
_cell.angle_gamma   90.00
#
_symmetry.space_group_name_H-M   'P 1'
#
loop_
_entity.id
_entity.type
_entity.pdbx_description
1 polymer ?
#
loop_
_entity_poly.entity_id
_entity_poly.type
_entity_poly.pdbx_seq_one_letter_code
_entity_poly.pdbx_strand_id
1 'polypeptide(L)'
;MIKRPTSSSARSDAVYFVKAAAVGLLVGALATGFHSGLEIIFSHYATLRASLGGGVTPYLVSIAISSICVAGAFLLVQRVAPEAAGSGIQEIEGAMEDKRPLNWASVLVAKFFGGLLALGSGLVLGREGPTIHMGAMTAEALSRSHDISPADHKGLLAAGAAAGLAAAFNAPLAAILFIVEETRRQFPFGYRTYMAVIIASILSAAVTEELTGIGPPLLVEVTYVPVWSFLLLGVLGIFLGALGVFFNWALITVMDLFQKIPAKMRWVPALAIGAVTGVVLNAFPDATGGGEDLVHDLVTSHYGILALLLLTVLRFGGVLFSYASGVPG
;
A
#
# COMPACT_ATOMS: atom_id res chain seq x y z
N MET A 1 24.52 -29.32 22.91
CA MET A 1 24.04 -30.62 22.39
C MET A 1 22.87 -30.34 21.44
N ILE A 2 23.14 -30.25 20.14
CA ILE A 2 22.13 -29.92 19.12
C ILE A 2 21.31 -31.18 18.88
N LYS A 3 20.10 -31.27 19.44
CA LYS A 3 19.16 -32.36 19.16
C LYS A 3 18.84 -32.33 17.67
N ARG A 4 19.20 -33.39 16.92
CA ARG A 4 18.78 -33.55 15.53
C ARG A 4 17.25 -33.56 15.47
N PRO A 5 16.61 -32.83 14.53
CA PRO A 5 15.17 -32.86 14.38
C PRO A 5 14.70 -34.29 14.06
N THR A 6 13.59 -34.69 14.68
CA THR A 6 12.94 -35.97 14.38
C THR A 6 12.32 -35.89 12.97
N SER A 7 12.20 -37.01 12.26
CA SER A 7 11.67 -37.03 10.88
C SER A 7 10.27 -36.40 10.74
N SER A 8 9.48 -36.43 11.81
CA SER A 8 8.19 -35.76 11.93
C SER A 8 8.31 -34.22 11.94
N SER A 9 9.27 -33.65 12.68
CA SER A 9 9.47 -32.19 12.73
C SER A 9 10.00 -31.66 11.40
N ALA A 10 10.92 -32.37 10.75
CA ALA A 10 11.47 -31.98 9.46
C ALA A 10 10.40 -31.91 8.36
N ARG A 11 9.43 -32.83 8.38
CA ARG A 11 8.29 -32.82 7.45
C ARG A 11 7.33 -31.66 7.73
N SER A 12 7.10 -31.32 9.00
CA SER A 12 6.29 -30.14 9.39
C SER A 12 6.95 -28.83 8.96
N ASP A 13 8.27 -28.72 9.11
CA ASP A 13 9.04 -27.55 8.68
C ASP A 13 9.00 -27.38 7.15
N ALA A 14 9.20 -28.48 6.42
CA ALA A 14 9.14 -28.46 4.95
C ALA A 14 7.76 -28.01 4.44
N VAL A 15 6.66 -28.53 5.00
CA VAL A 15 5.29 -28.14 4.62
C VAL A 15 5.07 -26.64 4.88
N TYR A 16 5.56 -26.13 6.00
CA TYR A 16 5.43 -24.71 6.34
C TYR A 16 6.19 -23.81 5.38
N PHE A 17 7.42 -24.14 5.01
CA PHE A 17 8.20 -23.36 4.05
C PHE A 17 7.65 -23.46 2.63
N VAL A 18 7.09 -24.59 2.24
CA VAL A 18 6.35 -24.72 0.97
C VAL A 18 5.13 -23.82 0.95
N LYS A 19 4.39 -23.71 2.06
CA LYS A 19 3.29 -22.74 2.19
C LYS A 19 3.78 -21.30 2.06
N ALA A 20 4.87 -20.94 2.75
CA ALA A 20 5.46 -19.60 2.64
C ALA A 20 5.91 -19.29 1.20
N ALA A 21 6.47 -20.26 0.49
CA ALA A 21 6.82 -20.12 -0.91
C ALA A 21 5.59 -19.92 -1.79
N ALA A 22 4.55 -20.72 -1.60
CA ALA A 22 3.28 -20.55 -2.32
C ALA A 22 2.64 -19.18 -2.06
N VAL A 23 2.70 -18.69 -0.81
CA VAL A 23 2.28 -17.32 -0.47
C VAL A 23 3.07 -16.30 -1.28
N GLY A 24 4.40 -16.35 -1.26
CA GLY A 24 5.24 -15.42 -2.03
C GLY A 24 4.89 -15.41 -3.51
N LEU A 25 4.77 -16.58 -4.14
CA LEU A 25 4.45 -16.70 -5.56
C LEU A 25 3.06 -16.13 -5.90
N LEU A 26 2.04 -16.48 -5.13
CA LEU A 26 0.67 -16.01 -5.37
C LEU A 26 0.52 -14.52 -5.09
N VAL A 27 1.16 -14.02 -4.03
CA VAL A 27 1.12 -12.60 -3.67
C VAL A 27 1.87 -11.76 -4.69
N GLY A 28 3.02 -12.21 -5.18
CA GLY A 28 3.73 -11.56 -6.29
C GLY A 28 2.85 -11.45 -7.53
N ALA A 29 2.24 -12.56 -7.96
CA ALA A 29 1.33 -12.54 -9.12
C ALA A 29 0.11 -11.64 -8.91
N LEU A 30 -0.50 -11.66 -7.72
CA LEU A 30 -1.65 -10.82 -7.38
C LEU A 30 -1.28 -9.33 -7.35
N ALA A 31 -0.15 -8.98 -6.74
CA ALA A 31 0.35 -7.61 -6.66
C ALA A 31 0.75 -7.09 -8.05
N THR A 32 1.37 -7.92 -8.89
CA THR A 32 1.63 -7.57 -10.30
C THR A 32 0.35 -7.31 -11.06
N GLY A 33 -0.66 -8.20 -10.95
CA GLY A 33 -1.95 -7.99 -11.60
C GLY A 33 -2.64 -6.70 -11.14
N PHE A 34 -2.52 -6.37 -9.85
CA PHE A 34 -3.02 -5.10 -9.31
C PHE A 34 -2.27 -3.91 -9.89
N HIS A 35 -0.93 -3.97 -9.92
CA HIS A 35 -0.07 -2.92 -10.49
C HIS A 35 -0.37 -2.69 -11.97
N SER A 36 -0.31 -3.73 -12.81
CA SER A 36 -0.60 -3.62 -14.24
C SER A 36 -2.02 -3.12 -14.48
N GLY A 37 -2.98 -3.49 -13.62
CA GLY A 37 -4.33 -2.93 -13.65
C GLY A 37 -4.37 -1.42 -13.43
N LEU A 38 -3.61 -0.91 -12.46
CA LEU A 38 -3.47 0.53 -12.22
C LEU A 38 -2.79 1.25 -13.38
N GLU A 39 -1.70 0.72 -13.93
CA GLU A 39 -1.00 1.29 -15.09
C GLU A 39 -1.92 1.38 -16.31
N ILE A 40 -2.71 0.33 -16.57
CA ILE A 40 -3.72 0.32 -17.64
C ILE A 40 -4.76 1.42 -17.39
N ILE A 41 -5.28 1.54 -16.17
CA ILE A 41 -6.26 2.60 -15.84
C ILE A 41 -5.64 3.99 -16.03
N PHE A 42 -4.44 4.23 -15.50
CA PHE A 42 -3.77 5.52 -15.61
C PHE A 42 -3.45 5.91 -17.05
N SER A 43 -2.95 4.97 -17.86
CA SER A 43 -2.63 5.20 -19.27
C SER A 43 -3.88 5.51 -20.10
N HIS A 44 -4.97 4.75 -19.92
CA HIS A 44 -6.24 5.02 -20.60
C HIS A 44 -6.85 6.34 -20.14
N TYR A 45 -6.79 6.64 -18.85
CA TYR A 45 -7.32 7.90 -18.31
C TYR A 45 -6.52 9.11 -18.80
N ALA A 46 -5.19 9.00 -18.86
CA ALA A 46 -4.33 10.03 -19.45
C ALA A 46 -4.62 10.24 -20.94
N THR A 47 -4.76 9.17 -21.72
CA THR A 47 -5.08 9.23 -23.15
C THR A 47 -6.45 9.86 -23.40
N LEU A 48 -7.44 9.53 -22.57
CA LEU A 48 -8.77 10.13 -22.63
C LEU A 48 -8.70 11.64 -22.34
N ARG A 49 -7.98 12.07 -21.30
CA ARG A 49 -7.83 13.50 -20.99
C ARG A 49 -7.14 14.25 -22.13
N ALA A 50 -6.10 13.65 -22.72
CA ALA A 50 -5.40 14.24 -23.86
C ALA A 50 -6.29 14.38 -25.11
N SER A 51 -7.19 13.42 -25.37
CA SER A 51 -8.08 13.45 -26.54
C SER A 51 -9.22 14.46 -26.42
N LEU A 52 -9.58 14.88 -25.19
CA LEU A 52 -10.60 15.90 -24.94
C LEU A 52 -10.13 17.33 -25.22
N GLY A 53 -8.85 17.53 -25.55
CA GLY A 53 -8.28 18.83 -25.85
C GLY A 53 -8.20 19.75 -24.63
N GLY A 54 -8.28 21.07 -24.86
CA GLY A 54 -8.23 22.08 -23.80
C GLY A 54 -9.60 22.58 -23.34
N GLY A 55 -9.60 23.46 -22.33
CA GLY A 55 -10.81 24.11 -21.82
C GLY A 55 -11.45 23.34 -20.66
N VAL A 56 -12.77 23.50 -20.50
CA VAL A 56 -13.52 23.02 -19.32
C VAL A 56 -13.91 21.53 -19.43
N THR A 57 -14.02 21.00 -20.65
CA THR A 57 -14.42 19.61 -20.92
C THR A 57 -13.56 18.56 -20.21
N PRO A 58 -12.21 18.55 -20.31
CA PRO A 58 -11.38 17.58 -19.60
C PRO A 58 -11.56 17.64 -18.08
N TYR A 59 -11.77 18.83 -17.51
CA TYR A 59 -12.06 19.00 -16.09
C TYR A 59 -13.39 18.35 -15.70
N LEU A 60 -14.47 18.59 -16.45
CA LEU A 60 -15.79 18.00 -16.16
C LEU A 60 -15.76 16.48 -16.26
N VAL A 61 -15.10 15.94 -17.29
CA VAL A 61 -14.96 14.49 -17.46
C VAL A 61 -14.15 13.89 -16.32
N SER A 62 -13.04 14.52 -15.93
CA SER A 62 -12.24 14.01 -14.82
C SER A 62 -12.94 14.13 -13.47
N ILE A 63 -13.67 15.22 -13.21
CA ILE A 63 -14.53 15.34 -12.03
C ILE A 63 -15.52 14.18 -12.00
N ALA A 64 -16.20 13.90 -13.11
CA ALA A 64 -17.19 12.83 -13.17
C ALA A 64 -16.57 11.44 -12.94
N ILE A 65 -15.50 11.11 -13.68
CA ILE A 65 -14.82 9.81 -13.58
C ILE A 65 -14.26 9.62 -12.17
N SER A 66 -13.45 10.57 -11.68
CA SER A 66 -12.82 10.43 -10.37
C SER A 66 -13.85 10.37 -9.25
N SER A 67 -14.93 11.16 -9.30
CA SER A 67 -16.03 11.08 -8.32
C SER A 67 -16.71 9.71 -8.33
N ILE A 68 -17.07 9.20 -9.51
CA ILE A 68 -17.75 7.90 -9.64
C ILE A 68 -16.85 6.77 -9.15
N CYS A 69 -15.56 6.78 -9.52
CA CYS A 69 -14.59 5.78 -9.07
C CYS A 69 -14.40 5.80 -7.55
N VAL A 70 -14.20 6.97 -6.93
CA VAL A 70 -14.02 7.08 -5.48
C VAL A 70 -15.28 6.65 -4.72
N ALA A 71 -16.46 7.09 -5.16
CA ALA A 71 -17.72 6.66 -4.56
C ALA A 71 -17.98 5.17 -4.77
N GLY A 72 -17.64 4.63 -5.94
CA GLY A 72 -17.71 3.21 -6.26
C GLY A 72 -16.81 2.37 -5.36
N ALA A 73 -15.55 2.79 -5.17
CA ALA A 73 -14.61 2.16 -4.25
C ALA A 73 -15.14 2.16 -2.81
N PHE A 74 -15.63 3.32 -2.35
CA PHE A 74 -16.22 3.46 -1.02
C PHE A 74 -17.42 2.51 -0.82
N LEU A 75 -18.36 2.49 -1.77
CA LEU A 75 -19.55 1.64 -1.69
C LEU A 75 -19.20 0.15 -1.77
N LEU A 76 -18.20 -0.23 -2.56
CA LEU A 76 -17.72 -1.60 -2.65
C LEU A 76 -17.19 -2.06 -1.28
N VAL A 77 -16.29 -1.27 -0.67
CA VAL A 77 -15.74 -1.56 0.66
C VAL A 77 -16.84 -1.69 1.71
N GLN A 78 -17.73 -0.70 1.79
CA GLN A 78 -18.79 -0.69 2.81
C GLN A 78 -19.77 -1.86 2.68
N ARG A 79 -19.96 -2.42 1.48
CA ARG A 79 -20.89 -3.53 1.24
C ARG A 79 -20.23 -4.91 1.31
N VAL A 80 -18.98 -5.02 0.89
CA VAL A 80 -18.29 -6.30 0.74
C VAL A 80 -17.42 -6.63 1.96
N ALA A 81 -16.58 -5.68 2.39
CA ALA A 81 -15.64 -5.86 3.50
C ALA A 81 -15.24 -4.49 4.07
N PRO A 82 -15.95 -3.97 5.09
CA PRO A 82 -15.61 -2.69 5.72
C PRO A 82 -14.18 -2.60 6.26
N GLU A 83 -13.60 -3.74 6.66
CA GLU A 83 -12.20 -3.90 7.09
C GLU A 83 -11.19 -3.69 5.94
N ALA A 84 -11.63 -3.63 4.68
CA ALA A 84 -10.76 -3.29 3.56
C ALA A 84 -10.49 -1.78 3.43
N ALA A 85 -11.11 -0.93 4.25
CA ALA A 85 -10.89 0.52 4.25
C ALA A 85 -9.46 0.90 4.69
N GLY A 86 -8.92 1.99 4.14
CA GLY A 86 -7.61 2.53 4.49
C GLY A 86 -6.45 1.60 4.11
N SER A 87 -5.40 1.59 4.94
CA SER A 87 -4.19 0.81 4.67
C SER A 87 -4.46 -0.71 4.78
N GLY A 88 -4.87 -1.17 5.96
CA GLY A 88 -5.08 -2.60 6.26
C GLY A 88 -3.99 -3.21 7.14
N ILE A 89 -2.86 -2.51 7.36
CA ILE A 89 -1.82 -2.93 8.32
C ILE A 89 -2.43 -3.13 9.71
N GLN A 90 -3.26 -2.19 10.16
CA GLN A 90 -3.91 -2.25 11.48
C GLN A 90 -4.87 -3.43 11.62
N GLU A 91 -5.50 -3.87 10.52
CA GLU A 91 -6.36 -5.06 10.53
C GLU A 91 -5.53 -6.34 10.66
N ILE A 92 -4.35 -6.38 10.03
CA ILE A 92 -3.40 -7.49 10.16
C ILE A 92 -2.85 -7.57 11.59
N GLU A 93 -2.39 -6.45 12.15
CA GLU A 93 -1.93 -6.38 13.54
C GLU A 93 -3.02 -6.81 14.51
N GLY A 94 -4.24 -6.27 14.33
CA GLY A 94 -5.40 -6.64 15.12
C GLY A 94 -5.76 -8.12 15.00
N ALA A 95 -5.61 -8.72 13.81
CA ALA A 95 -5.83 -10.14 13.60
C ALA A 95 -4.75 -11.01 14.24
N MET A 96 -3.49 -10.58 14.23
CA MET A 96 -2.41 -11.26 14.97
C MET A 96 -2.59 -11.16 16.49
N GLU A 97 -3.38 -10.20 16.99
CA GLU A 97 -3.82 -10.13 18.38
C GLU A 97 -5.16 -10.83 18.65
N ASP A 98 -5.73 -11.52 17.65
CA ASP A 98 -7.03 -12.19 17.73
C ASP A 98 -8.19 -11.20 18.04
N LYS A 99 -8.03 -9.92 17.71
CA LYS A 99 -9.00 -8.82 17.93
C LYS A 99 -9.77 -8.41 16.68
N ARG A 100 -9.32 -8.82 15.50
CA ARG A 100 -9.96 -8.50 14.20
C ARG A 100 -10.21 -9.77 13.39
N PRO A 101 -11.35 -9.85 12.67
CA PRO A 101 -11.68 -11.02 11.86
C PRO A 101 -10.84 -11.08 10.57
N LEU A 102 -10.62 -12.29 10.05
CA LEU A 102 -9.89 -12.55 8.81
C LEU A 102 -10.83 -13.05 7.71
N ASN A 103 -11.57 -12.14 7.09
CA ASN A 103 -12.49 -12.46 5.97
C ASN A 103 -11.76 -12.43 4.62
N TRP A 104 -10.77 -13.32 4.46
CA TRP A 104 -9.82 -13.28 3.34
C TRP A 104 -10.46 -13.09 1.96
N ALA A 105 -11.56 -13.80 1.65
CA ALA A 105 -12.18 -13.75 0.33
C ALA A 105 -12.80 -12.37 0.03
N SER A 106 -13.61 -11.85 0.95
CA SER A 106 -14.26 -10.56 0.81
C SER A 106 -13.25 -9.42 0.79
N VAL A 107 -12.22 -9.50 1.64
CA VAL A 107 -11.15 -8.50 1.69
C VAL A 107 -10.32 -8.50 0.41
N LEU A 108 -9.96 -9.66 -0.14
CA LEU A 108 -9.23 -9.73 -1.42
C LEU A 108 -10.01 -9.03 -2.54
N VAL A 109 -11.30 -9.32 -2.67
CA VAL A 109 -12.16 -8.70 -3.69
C VAL A 109 -12.28 -7.19 -3.45
N ALA A 110 -12.57 -6.77 -2.22
CA ALA A 110 -12.76 -5.36 -1.89
C ALA A 110 -11.45 -4.55 -2.03
N LYS A 111 -10.31 -5.09 -1.60
CA LYS A 111 -9.00 -4.43 -1.73
C LYS A 111 -8.55 -4.34 -3.18
N PHE A 112 -8.69 -5.42 -3.95
CA PHE A 112 -8.24 -5.43 -5.33
C PHE A 112 -9.08 -4.46 -6.17
N PHE A 113 -10.39 -4.67 -6.28
CA PHE A 113 -11.22 -3.83 -7.14
C PHE A 113 -11.47 -2.44 -6.55
N GLY A 114 -11.60 -2.33 -5.23
CA GLY A 114 -11.76 -1.03 -4.57
C GLY A 114 -10.48 -0.21 -4.64
N GLY A 115 -9.31 -0.84 -4.53
CA GLY A 115 -8.02 -0.19 -4.76
C GLY A 115 -7.84 0.26 -6.20
N LEU A 116 -8.22 -0.56 -7.20
CA LEU A 116 -8.16 -0.18 -8.62
C LEU A 116 -9.00 1.07 -8.90
N LEU A 117 -10.21 1.13 -8.33
CA LEU A 117 -11.08 2.29 -8.45
C LEU A 117 -10.53 3.51 -7.69
N ALA A 118 -10.07 3.33 -6.46
CA ALA A 118 -9.59 4.41 -5.60
C ALA A 118 -8.30 5.03 -6.14
N LEU A 119 -7.25 4.22 -6.32
CA LEU A 119 -5.96 4.70 -6.82
C LEU A 119 -6.09 5.13 -8.29
N GLY A 120 -6.78 4.35 -9.12
CA GLY A 120 -6.99 4.67 -10.54
C GLY A 120 -7.77 5.96 -10.80
N SER A 121 -8.53 6.45 -9.80
CA SER A 121 -9.19 7.77 -9.88
C SER A 121 -8.24 8.96 -9.75
N GLY A 122 -6.98 8.73 -9.37
CA GLY A 122 -5.97 9.76 -9.12
C GLY A 122 -5.85 10.18 -7.65
N LEU A 123 -6.48 9.46 -6.71
CA LEU A 123 -6.32 9.77 -5.28
C LEU A 123 -4.84 9.71 -4.87
N VAL A 124 -4.49 10.51 -3.87
CA VAL A 124 -3.13 10.54 -3.33
C VAL A 124 -3.01 9.44 -2.28
N LEU A 125 -2.90 8.20 -2.77
CA LEU A 125 -2.84 6.96 -1.98
C LEU A 125 -1.78 6.02 -2.54
N GLY A 126 -1.29 5.12 -1.70
CA GLY A 126 -0.26 4.15 -2.07
C GLY A 126 -0.85 2.79 -2.39
N ARG A 127 -0.22 2.05 -3.31
CA ARG A 127 -0.60 0.65 -3.60
C ARG A 127 -0.16 -0.32 -2.50
N GLU A 128 0.73 0.14 -1.62
CA GLU A 128 1.31 -0.61 -0.50
C GLU A 128 0.27 -1.16 0.49
N GLY A 129 -0.65 -0.32 0.97
CA GLY A 129 -1.68 -0.77 1.90
C GLY A 129 -2.50 -1.93 1.32
N PRO A 130 -3.09 -1.77 0.12
CA PRO A 130 -3.77 -2.85 -0.58
C PRO A 130 -2.92 -4.11 -0.76
N THR A 131 -1.69 -4.03 -1.26
CA THR A 131 -0.86 -5.23 -1.51
C THR A 131 -0.47 -5.94 -0.22
N ILE A 132 -0.13 -5.21 0.85
CA ILE A 132 0.15 -5.77 2.17
C ILE A 132 -1.07 -6.54 2.71
N HIS A 133 -2.25 -5.91 2.67
CA HIS A 133 -3.47 -6.54 3.19
C HIS A 133 -3.89 -7.75 2.35
N MET A 134 -3.86 -7.63 1.02
CA MET A 134 -4.11 -8.76 0.12
C MET A 134 -3.10 -9.89 0.32
N GLY A 135 -1.84 -9.55 0.59
CA GLY A 135 -0.78 -10.50 0.91
C GLY A 135 -1.10 -11.33 2.15
N ALA A 136 -1.48 -10.67 3.25
CA ALA A 136 -1.90 -11.35 4.48
C ALA A 136 -3.17 -12.20 4.29
N MET A 137 -4.14 -11.73 3.51
CA MET A 137 -5.36 -12.52 3.21
C MET A 137 -5.06 -13.73 2.32
N THR A 138 -4.11 -13.62 1.40
CA THR A 138 -3.64 -14.77 0.60
C THR A 138 -2.97 -15.82 1.48
N ALA A 139 -2.15 -15.37 2.45
CA ALA A 139 -1.58 -16.25 3.47
C ALA A 139 -2.65 -16.92 4.33
N GLU A 140 -3.66 -16.17 4.77
CA GLU A 140 -4.81 -16.72 5.51
C GLU A 140 -5.53 -17.83 4.73
N ALA A 141 -5.79 -17.62 3.44
CA ALA A 141 -6.44 -18.61 2.60
C ALA A 141 -5.65 -19.93 2.53
N LEU A 142 -4.32 -19.84 2.38
CA LEU A 142 -3.42 -21.00 2.35
C LEU A 142 -3.22 -21.65 3.72
N SER A 143 -3.40 -20.88 4.79
CA SER A 143 -3.26 -21.32 6.17
C SER A 143 -4.27 -22.41 6.52
N ARG A 144 -5.53 -22.24 6.08
CA ARG A 144 -6.70 -23.11 6.37
C ARG A 144 -6.60 -24.54 5.86
N SER A 145 -5.66 -24.84 4.97
CA SER A 145 -5.54 -26.17 4.35
C SER A 145 -5.02 -27.27 5.29
N HIS A 146 -4.35 -26.93 6.39
CA HIS A 146 -3.78 -27.88 7.36
C HIS A 146 -3.74 -27.27 8.76
N ASP A 147 -3.71 -28.12 9.79
CA ASP A 147 -3.44 -27.70 11.16
C ASP A 147 -2.04 -27.06 11.26
N ILE A 148 -2.03 -25.75 11.51
CA ILE A 148 -0.83 -24.95 11.77
C ILE A 148 -0.89 -24.44 13.20
N SER A 149 0.26 -24.32 13.85
CA SER A 149 0.29 -23.74 15.20
C SER A 149 -0.11 -22.26 15.14
N PRO A 150 -0.67 -21.69 16.22
CA PRO A 150 -0.99 -20.25 16.26
C PRO A 150 0.22 -19.35 15.95
N ALA A 151 1.42 -19.76 16.38
CA ALA A 151 2.66 -19.02 16.07
C ALA A 151 3.02 -19.11 14.58
N ASP A 152 2.91 -20.30 13.97
CA ASP A 152 3.17 -20.47 12.54
C ASP A 152 2.14 -19.71 11.68
N HIS A 153 0.87 -19.67 12.11
CA HIS A 153 -0.19 -18.90 11.47
C HIS A 153 0.12 -17.41 11.47
N LYS A 154 0.43 -16.82 12.63
CA LYS A 154 0.84 -15.41 12.74
C LYS A 154 2.09 -15.13 11.91
N GLY A 155 3.07 -16.03 11.92
CA GLY A 155 4.25 -15.93 11.05
C GLY A 155 3.94 -15.98 9.55
N LEU A 156 2.95 -16.80 9.14
CA LEU A 156 2.54 -16.90 7.74
C LEU A 156 1.75 -15.66 7.30
N LEU A 157 0.90 -15.10 8.16
CA LEU A 157 0.24 -13.80 7.93
C LEU A 157 1.27 -12.69 7.74
N ALA A 158 2.30 -12.63 8.60
CA ALA A 158 3.41 -11.69 8.47
C ALA A 158 4.18 -11.92 7.15
N ALA A 159 4.42 -13.18 6.78
CA ALA A 159 5.08 -13.51 5.52
C ALA A 159 4.28 -13.04 4.29
N GLY A 160 2.95 -13.18 4.31
CA GLY A 160 2.07 -12.65 3.27
C GLY A 160 2.08 -11.13 3.20
N ALA A 161 2.00 -10.46 4.35
CA ALA A 161 2.08 -9.00 4.44
C ALA A 161 3.41 -8.47 3.87
N ALA A 162 4.54 -9.09 4.26
CA ALA A 162 5.85 -8.76 3.75
C ALA A 162 6.00 -9.06 2.25
N ALA A 163 5.45 -10.18 1.77
CA ALA A 163 5.41 -10.48 0.34
C ALA A 163 4.66 -9.39 -0.46
N GLY A 164 3.55 -8.87 0.08
CA GLY A 164 2.79 -7.78 -0.55
C GLY A 164 3.59 -6.49 -0.66
N LEU A 165 4.27 -6.10 0.43
CA LEU A 165 5.17 -4.94 0.45
C LEU A 165 6.39 -5.13 -0.48
N ALA A 166 6.96 -6.34 -0.50
CA ALA A 166 8.10 -6.68 -1.35
C ALA A 166 7.75 -6.56 -2.84
N ALA A 167 6.56 -7.02 -3.25
CA ALA A 167 6.09 -6.91 -4.62
C ALA A 167 5.79 -5.46 -5.02
N ALA A 168 5.26 -4.64 -4.10
CA ALA A 168 4.88 -3.29 -4.44
C ALA A 168 6.10 -2.38 -4.66
N PHE A 169 7.18 -2.53 -3.89
CA PHE A 169 8.41 -1.74 -4.06
C PHE A 169 9.57 -2.45 -4.77
N ASN A 170 9.42 -3.73 -5.13
CA ASN A 170 10.54 -4.60 -5.53
C ASN A 170 11.71 -4.54 -4.54
N ALA A 171 11.39 -4.54 -3.23
CA ALA A 171 12.34 -4.28 -2.14
C ALA A 171 12.22 -5.33 -1.01
N PRO A 172 12.66 -6.58 -1.24
CA PRO A 172 12.44 -7.69 -0.29
C PRO A 172 13.08 -7.46 1.08
N LEU A 173 14.29 -6.88 1.14
CA LEU A 173 14.97 -6.61 2.42
C LEU A 173 14.23 -5.55 3.26
N ALA A 174 13.77 -4.48 2.61
CA ALA A 174 12.99 -3.45 3.27
C ALA A 174 11.67 -4.02 3.81
N ALA A 175 11.01 -4.88 3.02
CA ALA A 175 9.77 -5.53 3.44
C ALA A 175 9.95 -6.48 4.64
N ILE A 176 11.04 -7.26 4.67
CA ILE A 176 11.38 -8.14 5.79
C ILE A 176 11.62 -7.31 7.06
N LEU A 177 12.40 -6.24 6.97
CA LEU A 177 12.67 -5.37 8.12
C LEU A 177 11.40 -4.69 8.61
N PHE A 178 10.62 -4.11 7.69
CA PHE A 178 9.38 -3.42 8.00
C PHE A 178 8.42 -4.33 8.75
N ILE A 179 8.15 -5.55 8.26
CA ILE A 179 7.16 -6.41 8.93
C ILE A 179 7.60 -6.80 10.33
N VAL A 180 8.90 -7.07 10.53
CA VAL A 180 9.45 -7.48 11.82
C VAL A 180 9.44 -6.32 12.81
N GLU A 181 9.70 -5.09 12.34
CA GLU A 181 9.73 -3.89 13.17
C GLU A 181 8.33 -3.38 13.50
N GLU A 182 7.44 -3.28 12.51
CA GLU A 182 6.08 -2.75 12.67
C GLU A 182 5.23 -3.71 13.51
N THR A 183 5.21 -5.01 13.14
CA THR A 183 4.44 -6.02 13.88
C THR A 183 5.19 -6.59 15.09
N ARG A 184 6.25 -5.93 15.58
CA ARG A 184 7.18 -6.44 16.61
C ARG A 184 6.52 -6.96 17.89
N ARG A 185 5.35 -6.42 18.27
CA ARG A 185 4.64 -6.83 19.50
C ARG A 185 3.87 -8.14 19.30
N GLN A 186 3.44 -8.39 18.07
CA GLN A 186 2.60 -9.51 17.67
C GLN A 186 3.42 -10.62 16.97
N PHE A 187 4.59 -10.28 16.43
CA PHE A 187 5.42 -11.17 15.65
C PHE A 187 5.97 -12.33 16.51
N PRO A 188 5.66 -13.59 16.15
CA PRO A 188 6.18 -14.75 16.86
C PRO A 188 7.66 -14.96 16.50
N PHE A 189 8.57 -14.43 17.32
CA PHE A 189 10.01 -14.55 17.11
C PHE A 189 10.46 -16.02 17.12
N GLY A 190 10.80 -16.56 15.94
CA GLY A 190 11.24 -17.93 15.77
C GLY A 190 11.90 -18.17 14.43
N TYR A 191 12.76 -19.19 14.34
CA TYR A 191 13.48 -19.50 13.10
C TYR A 191 12.52 -19.74 11.92
N ARG A 192 11.44 -20.52 12.15
CA ARG A 192 10.45 -20.83 11.11
C ARG A 192 9.78 -19.56 10.56
N THR A 193 9.31 -18.69 11.44
CA THR A 193 8.54 -17.49 11.07
C THR A 193 9.41 -16.48 10.33
N TYR A 194 10.67 -16.29 10.76
CA TYR A 194 11.66 -15.50 10.01
C TYR A 194 11.93 -16.06 8.62
N MET A 195 12.19 -17.38 8.52
CA MET A 195 12.44 -18.01 7.23
C MET A 195 11.23 -17.91 6.30
N ALA A 196 10.00 -18.05 6.82
CA ALA A 196 8.80 -17.87 6.02
C ALA A 196 8.69 -16.46 5.45
N VAL A 197 8.92 -15.42 6.26
CA VAL A 197 8.93 -14.02 5.81
C VAL A 197 9.98 -13.78 4.74
N ILE A 198 11.20 -14.30 4.92
CA ILE A 198 12.30 -14.16 3.96
C ILE A 198 11.95 -14.86 2.63
N ILE A 199 11.50 -16.12 2.69
CA ILE A 199 11.15 -16.92 1.51
C ILE A 199 10.01 -16.24 0.73
N ALA A 200 8.94 -15.84 1.43
CA ALA A 200 7.79 -15.22 0.78
C ALA A 200 8.16 -13.88 0.14
N SER A 201 8.94 -13.03 0.82
CA SER A 201 9.35 -11.72 0.32
C SER A 201 10.25 -11.83 -0.92
N ILE A 202 11.24 -12.73 -0.90
CA ILE A 202 12.14 -12.95 -2.03
C ILE A 202 11.37 -13.47 -3.25
N LEU A 203 10.53 -14.49 -3.06
CA LEU A 203 9.77 -15.07 -4.16
C LEU A 203 8.73 -14.10 -4.73
N SER A 204 8.10 -13.29 -3.88
CA SER A 204 7.16 -12.26 -4.32
C SER A 204 7.85 -11.20 -5.18
N ALA A 205 9.01 -10.70 -4.75
CA ALA A 205 9.81 -9.76 -5.53
C ALA A 205 10.28 -10.40 -6.86
N ALA A 206 10.82 -11.62 -6.83
CA ALA A 206 11.28 -12.34 -8.03
C ALA A 206 10.16 -12.56 -9.05
N VAL A 207 8.96 -12.96 -8.61
CA VAL A 207 7.80 -13.11 -9.50
C VAL A 207 7.37 -11.75 -10.06
N THR A 208 7.41 -10.70 -9.25
CA THR A 208 7.06 -9.35 -9.71
C THR A 208 8.02 -8.87 -10.79
N GLU A 209 9.32 -9.01 -10.56
CA GLU A 209 10.37 -8.63 -11.52
C GLU A 209 10.27 -9.45 -12.82
N GLU A 210 10.07 -10.77 -12.73
CA GLU A 210 9.93 -11.63 -13.91
C GLU A 210 8.69 -11.27 -14.76
N LEU A 211 7.55 -10.98 -14.11
CA LEU A 211 6.29 -10.67 -14.80
C LEU A 211 6.23 -9.25 -15.34
N THR A 212 6.85 -8.28 -14.66
CA THR A 212 6.84 -6.87 -15.09
C THR A 212 8.02 -6.52 -16.00
N GLY A 213 9.13 -7.26 -15.89
CA GLY A 213 10.40 -6.92 -16.55
C GLY A 213 11.05 -5.64 -16.00
N ILE A 214 10.56 -5.11 -14.88
CA ILE A 214 11.00 -3.84 -14.28
C ILE A 214 11.82 -4.15 -13.02
N GLY A 215 13.05 -3.63 -12.98
CA GLY A 215 13.95 -3.72 -11.83
C GLY A 215 13.54 -2.78 -10.69
N PRO A 216 14.46 -2.43 -9.77
CA PRO A 216 14.18 -1.51 -8.68
C PRO A 216 13.67 -0.15 -9.21
N PRO A 217 12.57 0.39 -8.66
CA PRO A 217 11.89 1.57 -9.23
C PRO A 217 12.67 2.87 -9.13
N LEU A 218 13.73 2.93 -8.30
CA LEU A 218 14.52 4.13 -8.09
C LEU A 218 16.02 3.81 -8.08
N LEU A 219 16.72 4.18 -9.15
CA LEU A 219 18.18 4.12 -9.25
C LEU A 219 18.74 5.54 -9.10
N VAL A 220 19.39 5.82 -7.97
CA VAL A 220 20.04 7.12 -7.72
C VAL A 220 21.54 6.89 -7.59
N GLU A 221 22.31 7.60 -8.41
CA GLU A 221 23.77 7.67 -8.25
C GLU A 221 24.11 8.56 -7.06
N VAL A 222 24.72 7.97 -6.03
CA VAL A 222 25.08 8.70 -4.81
C VAL A 222 26.52 9.19 -4.91
N THR A 223 26.72 10.50 -4.83
CA THR A 223 28.06 11.12 -4.74
C THR A 223 28.55 11.11 -3.30
N TYR A 224 29.87 11.31 -3.10
CA TYR A 224 30.45 11.43 -1.76
C TYR A 224 29.76 12.53 -0.94
N VAL A 225 29.28 12.16 0.25
CA VAL A 225 28.64 13.07 1.22
C VAL A 225 29.67 13.43 2.31
N PRO A 226 30.09 14.70 2.42
CA PRO A 226 31.05 15.11 3.44
C PRO A 226 30.51 14.91 4.86
N VAL A 227 31.35 14.44 5.79
CA VAL A 227 30.96 14.12 7.18
C VAL A 227 30.30 15.28 7.91
N TRP A 228 30.72 16.53 7.64
CA TRP A 228 30.12 17.72 8.27
C TRP A 228 28.64 17.89 7.93
N SER A 229 28.20 17.42 6.75
CA SER A 229 26.80 17.51 6.32
C SER A 229 25.88 16.59 7.12
N PHE A 230 26.42 15.62 7.88
CA PHE A 230 25.61 14.81 8.80
C PHE A 230 24.95 15.64 9.90
N LEU A 231 25.52 16.80 10.27
CA LEU A 231 24.84 17.74 11.16
C LEU A 231 23.56 18.29 10.52
N LEU A 232 23.60 18.60 9.22
CA LEU A 232 22.41 19.05 8.48
C LEU A 232 21.37 17.92 8.37
N LEU A 233 21.81 16.67 8.19
CA LEU A 233 20.90 15.51 8.24
C LEU A 233 20.25 15.35 9.63
N GLY A 234 20.99 15.61 10.70
CA GLY A 234 20.44 15.64 12.06
C GLY A 234 19.37 16.71 12.25
N VAL A 235 19.62 17.94 11.77
CA VAL A 235 18.64 19.04 11.78
C VAL A 235 17.41 18.69 10.94
N LEU A 236 17.62 18.11 9.75
CA LEU A 236 16.54 17.63 8.89
C LEU A 236 15.72 16.54 9.59
N GLY A 237 16.36 15.62 10.31
CA GLY A 237 15.68 14.59 11.09
C GLY A 237 14.79 15.16 12.20
N ILE A 238 15.27 16.18 12.93
CA ILE A 238 14.45 16.89 13.93
C ILE A 238 13.23 17.55 13.27
N PHE A 239 13.45 18.22 12.13
CA PHE A 239 12.39 18.87 11.38
C PHE A 239 11.34 17.87 10.88
N LEU A 240 11.77 16.76 10.25
CA LEU A 240 10.89 15.70 9.78
C LEU A 240 10.16 15.00 10.93
N GLY A 241 10.81 14.84 12.09
CA GLY A 241 10.17 14.32 13.30
C GLY A 241 9.03 15.21 13.79
N ALA A 242 9.24 16.53 13.86
CA ALA A 242 8.20 17.50 14.20
C ALA A 242 7.06 17.50 13.17
N LEU A 243 7.40 17.43 11.87
CA LEU A 243 6.42 17.36 10.79
C LEU A 243 5.61 16.06 10.84
N GLY A 244 6.21 14.94 11.20
CA GLY A 244 5.53 13.65 11.38
C GLY A 244 4.50 13.67 12.50
N VAL A 245 4.81 14.31 13.64
CA VAL A 245 3.85 14.52 14.74
C VAL A 245 2.66 15.36 14.26
N PHE A 246 2.93 16.45 13.52
CA PHE A 246 1.89 17.29 12.95
C PHE A 246 1.03 16.54 11.91
N PHE A 247 1.65 15.76 11.03
CA PHE A 247 0.96 14.95 10.02
C PHE A 247 0.01 13.94 10.68
N ASN A 248 0.48 13.21 11.70
CA ASN A 248 -0.36 12.25 12.43
C ASN A 248 -1.55 12.93 13.13
N TRP A 249 -1.31 14.07 13.79
CA TRP A 249 -2.37 14.85 14.40
C TRP A 249 -3.41 15.30 13.36
N ALA A 250 -2.97 15.81 12.22
CA ALA A 250 -3.85 16.27 11.14
C ALA A 250 -4.66 15.11 10.55
N LEU A 251 -4.02 13.97 10.27
CA LEU A 251 -4.65 12.77 9.71
C LEU A 251 -5.76 12.26 10.62
N ILE A 252 -5.45 12.05 11.91
CA ILE A 252 -6.44 11.57 12.89
C ILE A 252 -7.59 12.58 13.03
N THR A 253 -7.29 13.88 13.08
CA THR A 253 -8.31 14.94 13.20
C THR A 253 -9.27 14.93 12.00
N VAL A 254 -8.76 14.76 10.77
CA VAL A 254 -9.59 14.68 9.56
C VAL A 254 -10.41 13.40 9.57
N MET A 255 -9.83 12.26 9.97
CA MET A 255 -10.56 10.99 10.10
C MET A 255 -11.71 11.11 11.13
N ASP A 256 -11.46 11.70 12.30
CA ASP A 256 -12.47 11.93 13.33
C ASP A 256 -13.59 12.86 12.84
N LEU A 257 -13.26 13.86 12.04
CA LEU A 257 -14.24 14.74 11.41
C LEU A 257 -15.14 13.96 10.43
N PHE A 258 -14.55 13.08 9.63
CA PHE A 258 -15.31 12.21 8.70
C PHE A 258 -16.21 11.22 9.44
N GLN A 259 -15.80 10.76 10.61
CA GLN A 259 -16.64 9.87 11.44
C GLN A 259 -17.90 10.55 11.97
N LYS A 260 -17.88 11.87 12.21
CA LYS A 260 -19.06 12.65 12.62
C LYS A 260 -20.15 12.72 11.55
N ILE A 261 -19.81 12.45 10.29
CA ILE A 261 -20.76 12.41 9.18
C ILE A 261 -21.60 11.13 9.30
N PRO A 262 -22.95 11.22 9.25
CA PRO A 262 -23.82 10.06 9.32
C PRO A 262 -23.43 9.00 8.30
N ALA A 263 -23.38 7.72 8.71
CA ALA A 263 -22.88 6.63 7.86
C ALA A 263 -23.55 6.57 6.47
N LYS A 264 -24.87 6.84 6.40
CA LYS A 264 -25.64 6.87 5.15
C LYS A 264 -25.26 8.01 4.19
N MET A 265 -24.54 9.03 4.67
CA MET A 265 -24.12 10.20 3.89
C MET A 265 -22.61 10.22 3.59
N ARG A 266 -21.84 9.24 4.08
CA ARG A 266 -20.37 9.20 3.88
C ARG A 266 -19.93 9.02 2.43
N TRP A 267 -20.83 8.61 1.54
CA TRP A 267 -20.59 8.60 0.08
C TRP A 267 -20.54 10.01 -0.52
N VAL A 268 -21.12 11.03 0.13
CA VAL A 268 -21.10 12.42 -0.36
C VAL A 268 -19.70 13.04 -0.25
N PRO A 269 -19.00 12.96 0.91
CA PRO A 269 -17.59 13.33 0.99
C PRO A 269 -16.71 12.57 -0.01
N ALA A 270 -16.97 11.27 -0.25
CA ALA A 270 -16.23 10.48 -1.23
C ALA A 270 -16.37 11.06 -2.65
N LEU A 271 -17.58 11.46 -3.07
CA LEU A 271 -17.80 12.16 -4.33
C LEU A 271 -17.07 13.51 -4.38
N ALA A 272 -17.16 14.30 -3.30
CA ALA A 272 -16.52 15.61 -3.25
C ALA A 272 -15.00 15.51 -3.35
N ILE A 273 -14.38 14.53 -2.68
CA ILE A 273 -12.95 14.26 -2.79
C ILE A 273 -12.60 13.87 -4.22
N GLY A 274 -13.34 12.93 -4.82
CA GLY A 274 -13.11 12.55 -6.22
C GLY A 274 -13.26 13.72 -7.20
N ALA A 275 -14.18 14.65 -6.95
CA ALA A 275 -14.33 15.87 -7.75
C ALA A 275 -13.09 16.78 -7.63
N VAL A 276 -12.62 17.03 -6.40
CA VAL A 276 -11.42 17.83 -6.16
C VAL A 276 -10.20 17.17 -6.80
N THR A 277 -10.04 15.85 -6.62
CA THR A 277 -8.97 15.07 -7.26
C THR A 277 -9.03 15.17 -8.78
N GLY A 278 -10.21 15.08 -9.40
CA GLY A 278 -10.39 15.24 -10.85
C GLY A 278 -9.99 16.63 -11.37
N VAL A 279 -10.23 17.69 -10.58
CA VAL A 279 -9.75 19.05 -10.88
C VAL A 279 -8.22 19.11 -10.80
N VAL A 280 -7.65 18.64 -9.68
CA VAL A 280 -6.19 18.68 -9.45
C VAL A 280 -5.46 17.83 -10.49
N LEU A 281 -6.01 16.69 -10.89
CA LEU A 281 -5.45 15.80 -11.90
C LEU A 281 -5.27 16.48 -13.27
N ASN A 282 -6.10 17.47 -13.62
CA ASN A 282 -5.93 18.25 -14.84
C ASN A 282 -5.07 19.50 -14.64
N ALA A 283 -5.21 20.19 -13.51
CA ALA A 283 -4.49 21.43 -13.25
C ALA A 283 -3.01 21.20 -12.89
N PHE A 284 -2.75 20.20 -12.04
CA PHE A 284 -1.43 19.85 -11.50
C PHE A 284 -1.33 18.32 -11.34
N PRO A 285 -1.12 17.56 -12.43
CA PRO A 285 -1.09 16.09 -12.40
C PRO A 285 -0.12 15.51 -11.35
N ASP A 286 1.07 16.11 -11.22
CA ASP A 286 2.12 15.70 -10.27
C ASP A 286 1.66 15.73 -8.79
N ALA A 287 0.62 16.51 -8.47
CA ALA A 287 0.05 16.57 -7.13
C ALA A 287 -0.89 15.38 -6.82
N THR A 288 -1.16 14.51 -7.80
CA THR A 288 -2.09 13.37 -7.69
C THR A 288 -1.36 12.02 -7.74
N GLY A 289 -2.09 10.92 -7.55
CA GLY A 289 -1.55 9.56 -7.62
C GLY A 289 -0.55 9.18 -6.52
N GLY A 290 0.09 8.01 -6.69
CA GLY A 290 0.98 7.41 -5.69
C GLY A 290 2.27 8.20 -5.42
N GLY A 291 2.76 8.94 -6.42
CA GLY A 291 3.95 9.79 -6.29
C GLY A 291 5.28 9.10 -6.57
N GLU A 292 5.28 7.85 -7.05
CA GLU A 292 6.48 7.12 -7.44
C GLU A 292 7.25 7.87 -8.54
N ASP A 293 6.56 8.24 -9.62
CA ASP A 293 7.11 9.04 -10.72
C ASP A 293 7.59 10.43 -10.23
N LEU A 294 6.83 11.06 -9.33
CA LEU A 294 7.20 12.36 -8.77
C LEU A 294 8.52 12.30 -7.99
N VAL A 295 8.76 11.24 -7.21
CA VAL A 295 10.02 11.09 -6.46
C VAL A 295 11.21 11.02 -7.43
N HIS A 296 11.06 10.27 -8.53
CA HIS A 296 12.09 10.20 -9.57
C HIS A 296 12.32 11.56 -10.24
N ASP A 297 11.23 12.27 -10.57
CA ASP A 297 11.30 13.59 -11.20
C ASP A 297 11.89 14.65 -10.27
N LEU A 298 11.64 14.59 -8.96
CA LEU A 298 12.23 15.52 -7.97
C LEU A 298 13.75 15.38 -7.86
N VAL A 299 14.31 14.20 -8.16
CA VAL A 299 15.76 13.96 -8.13
C VAL A 299 16.43 14.37 -9.45
N THR A 300 15.74 14.19 -10.57
CA THR A 300 16.31 14.40 -11.91
C THR A 300 15.99 15.77 -12.52
N SER A 301 14.87 16.39 -12.12
CA SER A 301 14.35 17.64 -12.67
C SER A 301 14.46 18.80 -11.69
N HIS A 302 14.62 20.01 -12.23
CA HIS A 302 14.80 21.22 -11.44
C HIS A 302 13.47 21.94 -11.24
N TYR A 303 12.75 21.61 -10.17
CA TYR A 303 11.54 22.32 -9.78
C TYR A 303 11.87 23.64 -9.07
N GLY A 304 11.12 24.69 -9.39
CA GLY A 304 11.20 25.95 -8.64
C GLY A 304 10.67 25.79 -7.21
N ILE A 305 11.19 26.57 -6.26
CA ILE A 305 10.80 26.52 -4.84
C ILE A 305 9.27 26.68 -4.67
N LEU A 306 8.65 27.58 -5.44
CA LEU A 306 7.20 27.78 -5.39
C LEU A 306 6.43 26.53 -5.83
N ALA A 307 6.90 25.83 -6.86
CA ALA A 307 6.29 24.58 -7.32
C ALA A 307 6.42 23.49 -6.26
N LEU A 308 7.59 23.36 -5.61
CA LEU A 308 7.81 22.41 -4.52
C LEU A 308 6.89 22.68 -3.32
N LEU A 309 6.73 23.95 -2.94
CA LEU A 309 5.82 24.33 -1.85
C LEU A 309 4.36 24.03 -2.22
N LEU A 310 3.95 24.34 -3.45
CA LEU A 310 2.60 24.03 -3.94
C LEU A 310 2.34 22.52 -3.93
N LEU A 311 3.27 21.73 -4.48
CA LEU A 311 3.20 20.26 -4.48
C LEU A 311 3.10 19.71 -3.07
N THR A 312 3.90 20.24 -2.14
CA THR A 312 3.87 19.82 -0.73
C THR A 312 2.48 20.05 -0.13
N VAL A 313 1.90 21.24 -0.31
CA VAL A 313 0.57 21.56 0.25
C VAL A 313 -0.53 20.72 -0.40
N LEU A 314 -0.52 20.59 -1.72
CA LEU A 314 -1.54 19.83 -2.46
C LEU A 314 -1.47 18.34 -2.13
N ARG A 315 -0.28 17.74 -2.09
CA ARG A 315 -0.12 16.32 -1.75
C ARG A 315 -0.42 16.07 -0.28
N PHE A 316 0.01 16.95 0.63
CA PHE A 316 -0.34 16.85 2.05
C PHE A 316 -1.87 16.81 2.23
N GLY A 317 -2.59 17.80 1.71
CA GLY A 317 -4.05 17.81 1.77
C GLY A 317 -4.68 16.60 1.06
N GLY A 318 -4.17 16.26 -0.12
CA GLY A 318 -4.59 15.12 -0.91
C GLY A 318 -4.54 13.81 -0.12
N VAL A 319 -3.43 13.51 0.56
CA VAL A 319 -3.29 12.31 1.39
C VAL A 319 -4.31 12.30 2.52
N LEU A 320 -4.44 13.40 3.28
CA LEU A 320 -5.33 13.45 4.44
C LEU A 320 -6.78 13.13 4.06
N PHE A 321 -7.29 13.77 3.01
CA PHE A 321 -8.68 13.58 2.59
C PHE A 321 -8.87 12.25 1.86
N SER A 322 -7.93 11.84 1.01
CA SER A 322 -8.01 10.55 0.32
C SER A 322 -8.08 9.40 1.33
N TYR A 323 -7.23 9.43 2.36
CA TYR A 323 -7.21 8.40 3.40
C TYR A 323 -8.48 8.45 4.28
N ALA A 324 -8.92 9.63 4.68
CA ALA A 324 -10.13 9.80 5.50
C ALA A 324 -11.43 9.41 4.78
N SER A 325 -11.42 9.34 3.44
CA SER A 325 -12.57 8.89 2.65
C SER A 325 -12.98 7.44 2.91
N GLY A 326 -12.10 6.62 3.50
CA GLY A 326 -12.38 5.23 3.84
C GLY A 326 -12.37 4.27 2.64
N VAL A 327 -11.74 4.67 1.54
CA VAL A 327 -11.44 3.79 0.40
C VAL A 327 -10.14 3.00 0.66
N PRO A 328 -9.84 1.94 -0.12
CA PRO A 328 -8.57 1.21 0.01
C PRO A 328 -7.40 2.04 -0.53
N GLY A 329 -6.30 2.13 0.24
CA GLY A 329 -5.06 2.80 -0.18
C GLY A 329 -4.25 3.35 0.97
#